data_AF-Q54EC9-F1
#
_entry.id   AF-Q54EC9-F1
#
_cell.length_a   1.000
_cell.length_b   1.000
_cell.length_c   1.000
_cell.angle_alpha   90.00
_cell.angle_beta   90.00
_cell.angle_gamma   90.00
#
_symmetry.space_group_name_H-M   'P 1'
#
loop_
_entity.id
_entity.type
_entity.pdbx_description
1 polymer ?
#
loop_
_entity_poly.entity_id
_entity_poly.type
_entity_poly.pdbx_seq_one_letter_code
_entity_poly.pdbx_strand_id
1 'polypeptide(L)'
;MLNKIILIFFLINNIFSIVVSSTKLNPWVFEERIKLYDILINSTKVEIFGDDNLNNCFQGFKIQLEWQKTTGRSMIIDNSNISVNSWWGSMNYYESIIPFISAMNLGIIQPPIELVNIGDDRFCTDYSECDKELMEPWDLYFQFLIKIKDEKYSYSIQQQILKYNWDGHMKSLSIGLKLFNDKLNYLSKNEIKFSTGFVHFVDIISLINFNTNYSQILPIFDSLPPRMLTNSDHPPFFKGFTRTQNFYTVSVLSINELHENQILWNYFLNLLKTKTENEKCRDFINQEIINFTKYPESTLVKLLLKLLLNNC
;
A
#
# COMPACT_ATOMS: atom_id res chain seq x y z
N MET A 1 44.47 -42.37 -4.42
CA MET A 1 44.30 -40.90 -4.28
C MET A 1 42.84 -40.45 -4.33
N LEU A 2 41.97 -41.07 -5.14
CA LEU A 2 40.58 -40.63 -5.37
C LEU A 2 39.71 -40.52 -4.10
N ASN A 3 39.84 -41.44 -3.13
CA ASN A 3 39.04 -41.41 -1.90
C ASN A 3 39.36 -40.23 -0.96
N LYS A 4 40.57 -39.64 -1.02
CA LYS A 4 40.91 -38.46 -0.21
C LYS A 4 40.29 -37.18 -0.78
N ILE A 5 40.07 -37.11 -2.10
CA ILE A 5 39.48 -35.95 -2.76
C ILE A 5 37.98 -35.85 -2.45
N ILE A 6 37.26 -36.99 -2.41
CA ILE A 6 35.84 -37.01 -2.07
C ILE A 6 35.59 -36.56 -0.62
N LEU A 7 36.45 -36.96 0.32
CA LEU A 7 36.32 -36.52 1.72
C LEU A 7 36.56 -35.01 1.88
N ILE A 8 37.49 -34.44 1.10
CA ILE A 8 37.75 -32.99 1.09
C ILE A 8 36.53 -32.24 0.52
N PHE A 9 35.86 -32.76 -0.51
CA PHE A 9 34.62 -32.16 -1.02
C PHE A 9 33.48 -32.18 0.01
N PHE A 10 33.32 -33.26 0.78
CA PHE A 10 32.32 -33.30 1.85
C PHE A 10 32.67 -32.38 3.03
N LEU A 11 33.95 -32.20 3.35
CA LEU A 11 34.37 -31.24 4.36
C LEU A 11 34.21 -29.79 3.88
N ILE A 12 34.54 -29.48 2.63
CA ILE A 12 34.37 -28.12 2.07
C ILE A 12 32.88 -27.76 1.97
N ASN A 13 32.01 -28.69 1.55
CA ASN A 13 30.57 -28.41 1.49
C ASN A 13 29.95 -28.22 2.88
N ASN A 14 30.47 -28.86 3.93
CA ASN A 14 30.00 -28.59 5.30
C ASN A 14 30.60 -27.31 5.90
N ILE A 15 31.80 -26.88 5.50
CA ILE A 15 32.41 -25.63 5.99
C ILE A 15 31.76 -24.39 5.35
N PHE A 16 31.10 -24.52 4.20
CA PHE A 16 30.28 -23.45 3.61
C PHE A 16 28.82 -23.46 4.04
N SER A 17 28.45 -24.24 5.07
CA SER A 17 27.36 -23.80 5.96
C SER A 17 27.86 -22.65 6.84
N ILE A 18 28.38 -21.61 6.18
CA ILE A 18 28.37 -20.26 6.74
C ILE A 18 26.90 -20.09 7.11
N VAL A 19 26.64 -20.10 8.41
CA VAL A 19 25.39 -19.63 8.97
C VAL A 19 25.30 -18.20 8.45
N VAL A 20 24.68 -18.03 7.28
CA VAL A 20 24.27 -16.72 6.79
C VAL A 20 23.35 -16.29 7.91
N SER A 21 23.83 -15.42 8.81
CA SER A 21 22.99 -14.93 9.87
C SER A 21 21.88 -14.18 9.15
N SER A 22 20.70 -14.79 9.06
CA SER A 22 19.52 -14.14 8.52
C SER A 22 19.35 -12.89 9.37
N THR A 23 19.33 -11.74 8.71
CA THR A 23 18.99 -10.52 9.43
C THR A 23 17.57 -10.72 9.93
N LYS A 24 17.37 -10.61 11.25
CA LYS A 24 16.05 -10.70 11.86
C LYS A 24 15.49 -9.29 12.01
N LEU A 25 14.30 -9.05 11.46
CA LEU A 25 13.61 -7.76 11.56
C LEU A 25 12.20 -7.98 12.13
N ASN A 26 11.76 -7.05 12.97
CA ASN A 26 10.46 -7.04 13.59
C ASN A 26 9.52 -6.07 12.85
N PRO A 27 8.52 -6.57 12.11
CA PRO A 27 7.52 -5.72 11.46
C PRO A 27 6.78 -4.78 12.40
N TRP A 28 6.73 -5.04 13.71
CA TRP A 28 6.03 -4.20 14.68
C TRP A 28 6.89 -3.09 15.27
N VAL A 29 8.18 -3.05 14.95
CA VAL A 29 9.04 -1.89 15.21
C VAL A 29 8.97 -0.97 13.99
N PHE A 30 8.58 0.29 14.19
CA PHE A 30 8.32 1.21 13.07
C PHE A 30 9.54 1.37 12.15
N GLU A 31 10.72 1.64 12.72
CA GLU A 31 11.94 1.86 11.93
C GLU A 31 12.36 0.59 11.18
N GLU A 32 12.08 -0.59 11.73
CA GLU A 32 12.35 -1.85 11.05
C GLU A 32 11.34 -2.12 9.93
N ARG A 33 10.06 -1.74 10.09
CA ARG A 33 9.08 -1.78 8.99
C ARG A 33 9.45 -0.81 7.86
N ILE A 34 9.96 0.39 8.19
CA ILE A 34 10.53 1.31 7.19
C ILE A 34 11.72 0.67 6.47
N LYS A 35 12.63 0.03 7.21
CA LYS A 35 13.76 -0.70 6.62
C LYS A 35 13.29 -1.85 5.70
N LEU A 36 12.24 -2.58 6.04
CA LEU A 36 11.65 -3.60 5.19
C LEU A 36 11.11 -3.00 3.88
N TYR A 37 10.45 -1.84 3.93
CA TYR A 37 10.06 -1.10 2.73
C TYR A 37 11.28 -0.69 1.89
N ASP A 38 12.34 -0.16 2.49
CA ASP A 38 13.56 0.24 1.76
C ASP A 38 14.22 -0.95 1.08
N ILE A 39 14.27 -2.10 1.74
CA ILE A 39 14.79 -3.35 1.15
C ILE A 39 13.92 -3.77 -0.03
N LEU A 40 12.59 -3.80 0.14
CA LEU A 40 11.67 -4.17 -0.94
C LEU A 40 11.79 -3.22 -2.15
N ILE A 41 11.79 -1.90 -1.92
CA ILE A 41 11.93 -0.88 -2.96
C ILE A 41 13.24 -1.08 -3.73
N ASN A 42 14.37 -1.26 -3.02
CA ASN A 42 15.67 -1.42 -3.66
C ASN A 42 15.80 -2.75 -4.41
N SER A 43 15.29 -3.85 -3.84
CA SER A 43 15.33 -5.18 -4.47
C SER A 43 14.41 -5.29 -5.69
N THR A 44 13.38 -4.44 -5.78
CA THR A 44 12.40 -4.44 -6.89
C THR A 44 12.69 -3.37 -7.95
N LYS A 45 13.86 -2.72 -7.90
CA LYS A 45 14.27 -1.76 -8.91
C LYS A 45 14.39 -2.43 -10.29
N VAL A 46 13.69 -1.86 -11.27
CA VAL A 46 13.74 -2.21 -12.70
C VAL A 46 13.98 -0.94 -13.53
N GLU A 47 14.43 -1.05 -14.79
CA GLU A 47 14.81 0.12 -15.61
C GLU A 47 13.67 1.15 -15.74
N ILE A 48 12.42 0.69 -15.85
CA ILE A 48 11.22 1.54 -15.94
C ILE A 48 11.04 2.48 -14.73
N PHE A 49 11.54 2.11 -13.54
CA PHE A 49 11.42 2.95 -12.35
C PHE A 49 12.42 4.11 -12.30
N GLY A 50 13.35 4.17 -13.24
CA GLY A 50 14.38 5.20 -13.30
C GLY A 50 15.54 4.96 -12.33
N ASP A 51 16.62 5.70 -12.52
CA ASP A 51 17.86 5.51 -11.76
C ASP A 51 17.70 5.79 -10.27
N ASP A 52 16.84 6.74 -9.92
CA ASP A 52 16.52 7.11 -8.54
C ASP A 52 15.46 6.19 -7.89
N ASN A 53 14.83 5.30 -8.68
CA ASN A 53 13.78 4.37 -8.26
C ASN A 53 12.55 5.08 -7.61
N LEU A 54 12.36 6.38 -7.88
CA LEU A 54 11.25 7.15 -7.33
C LEU A 54 9.91 6.81 -8.00
N ASN A 55 9.94 6.16 -9.17
CA ASN A 55 8.74 5.66 -9.86
C ASN A 55 8.24 4.30 -9.37
N ASN A 56 8.91 3.68 -8.39
CA ASN A 56 8.47 2.44 -7.78
C ASN A 56 7.17 2.65 -6.97
N CYS A 57 6.17 1.79 -7.19
CA CYS A 57 4.85 1.91 -6.57
C CYS A 57 4.87 1.78 -5.04
N PHE A 58 5.88 1.10 -4.47
CA PHE A 58 6.03 0.95 -3.02
C PHE A 58 6.49 2.24 -2.32
N GLN A 59 6.92 3.27 -3.06
CA GLN A 59 7.21 4.58 -2.48
C GLN A 59 5.99 5.14 -1.74
N GLY A 60 4.80 5.05 -2.34
CA GLY A 60 3.56 5.49 -1.70
C GLY A 60 3.19 4.70 -0.46
N PHE A 61 3.52 3.42 -0.40
CA PHE A 61 3.21 2.54 0.72
C PHE A 61 4.11 2.87 1.92
N LYS A 62 5.38 3.21 1.65
CA LYS A 62 6.31 3.73 2.65
C LYS A 62 5.84 5.07 3.21
N ILE A 63 5.49 6.02 2.34
CA ILE A 63 4.99 7.35 2.76
C ILE A 63 3.69 7.22 3.57
N GLN A 64 2.83 6.26 3.22
CA GLN A 64 1.63 5.97 4.00
C GLN A 64 1.95 5.58 5.44
N LEU A 65 2.96 4.73 5.65
CA LEU A 65 3.38 4.33 7.00
C LEU A 65 3.94 5.54 7.78
N GLU A 66 4.72 6.40 7.14
CA GLU A 66 5.23 7.64 7.74
C GLU A 66 4.10 8.57 8.17
N TRP A 67 3.11 8.79 7.31
CA TRP A 67 1.90 9.54 7.64
C TRP A 67 1.13 8.89 8.80
N GLN A 68 1.01 7.57 8.83
CA GLN A 68 0.35 6.88 9.94
C GLN A 68 1.06 7.11 11.28
N LYS A 69 2.41 7.12 11.30
CA LYS A 69 3.18 7.43 12.51
C LYS A 69 2.98 8.88 12.94
N THR A 70 3.19 9.83 12.03
CA THR A 70 3.17 11.27 12.38
C THR A 70 1.80 11.75 12.84
N THR A 71 0.73 11.10 12.39
CA THR A 71 -0.65 11.46 12.75
C THR A 71 -1.21 10.71 13.96
N GLY A 72 -0.42 9.82 14.57
CA GLY A 72 -0.82 9.00 15.72
C GLY A 72 -1.61 7.74 15.37
N ARG A 73 -1.87 7.49 14.08
CA ARG A 73 -2.64 6.33 13.60
C ARG A 73 -1.96 5.00 13.87
N SER A 74 -0.62 4.94 13.83
CA SER A 74 0.14 3.74 14.22
C SER A 74 0.07 3.42 15.71
N MET A 75 -0.47 4.33 16.53
CA MET A 75 -0.55 4.22 18.00
C MET A 75 0.79 3.78 18.60
N ILE A 76 1.87 4.55 18.34
CA ILE A 76 3.22 4.16 18.74
C ILE A 76 3.30 4.01 20.27
N ILE A 77 3.81 2.87 20.73
CA ILE A 77 4.07 2.51 22.14
C ILE A 77 5.60 2.46 22.34
N ASP A 78 6.05 2.83 23.54
CA ASP A 78 7.47 2.78 23.94
C ASP A 78 8.42 3.45 22.94
N ASN A 79 7.96 4.55 22.31
CA ASN A 79 8.67 5.39 21.35
C ASN A 79 9.04 4.77 19.99
N SER A 80 8.82 3.47 19.76
CA SER A 80 9.19 2.83 18.47
C SER A 80 8.21 1.77 17.96
N ASN A 81 7.37 1.19 18.81
CA ASN A 81 6.56 0.03 18.44
C ASN A 81 5.19 0.46 17.90
N ILE A 82 4.83 -0.02 16.73
CA ILE A 82 3.47 0.07 16.20
C ILE A 82 2.57 -0.80 17.09
N SER A 83 1.50 -0.23 17.65
CA SER A 83 0.59 -1.02 18.48
C SER A 83 -0.12 -2.09 17.65
N VAL A 84 -0.15 -3.31 18.17
CA VAL A 84 -0.97 -4.40 17.61
C VAL A 84 -2.47 -4.08 17.66
N ASN A 85 -2.90 -3.14 18.50
CA ASN A 85 -4.29 -2.66 18.55
C ASN A 85 -4.58 -1.56 17.51
N SER A 86 -3.56 -1.03 16.82
CA SER A 86 -3.77 -0.07 15.74
C SER A 86 -4.40 -0.76 14.54
N TRP A 87 -5.63 -0.35 14.21
CA TRP A 87 -6.27 -0.75 12.96
C TRP A 87 -5.40 -0.35 11.76
N TRP A 88 -4.94 0.90 11.71
CA TRP A 88 -4.08 1.41 10.64
C TRP A 88 -2.76 0.64 10.53
N GLY A 89 -2.12 0.34 11.66
CA GLY A 89 -0.88 -0.44 11.72
C GLY A 89 -1.07 -1.90 11.28
N SER A 90 -2.24 -2.48 11.53
CA SER A 90 -2.60 -3.83 11.08
C SER A 90 -2.90 -3.87 9.59
N MET A 91 -3.67 -2.90 9.07
CA MET A 91 -3.90 -2.76 7.63
C MET A 91 -2.59 -2.53 6.87
N ASN A 92 -1.72 -1.66 7.38
CA ASN A 92 -0.42 -1.43 6.77
C ASN A 92 0.51 -2.65 6.85
N TYR A 93 0.35 -3.55 7.84
CA TYR A 93 1.08 -4.83 7.82
C TYR A 93 0.77 -5.61 6.54
N TYR A 94 -0.49 -5.61 6.11
CA TYR A 94 -0.91 -6.30 4.89
C TYR A 94 -0.42 -5.64 3.59
N GLU A 95 -0.13 -4.34 3.64
CA GLU A 95 0.49 -3.60 2.52
C GLU A 95 2.02 -3.61 2.54
N SER A 96 2.65 -3.95 3.68
CA SER A 96 4.11 -3.98 3.81
C SER A 96 4.65 -5.41 3.73
N ILE A 97 4.16 -6.28 4.60
CA ILE A 97 4.78 -7.57 4.88
C ILE A 97 4.36 -8.63 3.88
N ILE A 98 3.10 -8.62 3.44
CA ILE A 98 2.62 -9.59 2.44
C ILE A 98 3.39 -9.47 1.12
N PRO A 99 3.53 -8.29 0.48
CA PRO A 99 4.37 -8.18 -0.71
C PRO A 99 5.84 -8.50 -0.41
N PHE A 100 6.34 -8.16 0.78
CA PHE A 100 7.71 -8.50 1.18
C PHE A 100 7.95 -10.02 1.21
N ILE A 101 7.02 -10.79 1.79
CA ILE A 101 7.11 -12.27 1.87
C ILE A 101 7.06 -12.88 0.47
N SER A 102 6.19 -12.38 -0.41
CA SER A 102 6.11 -12.85 -1.81
C SER A 102 7.43 -12.60 -2.56
N ALA A 103 7.99 -11.38 -2.46
CA ALA A 103 9.27 -11.05 -3.07
C ALA A 103 10.43 -11.91 -2.52
N MET A 104 10.43 -12.21 -1.22
CA MET A 104 11.42 -13.08 -0.60
C MET A 104 11.29 -14.53 -1.09
N ASN A 105 10.07 -15.06 -1.19
CA ASN A 105 9.80 -16.42 -1.70
C ASN A 105 10.25 -16.58 -3.17
N LEU A 106 10.09 -15.54 -3.98
CA LEU A 106 10.57 -15.52 -5.37
C LEU A 106 12.08 -15.23 -5.49
N GLY A 107 12.79 -15.08 -4.38
CA GLY A 107 14.24 -14.87 -4.35
C GLY A 107 14.69 -13.48 -4.81
N ILE A 108 13.78 -12.50 -4.87
CA ILE A 108 14.09 -11.10 -5.20
C ILE A 108 14.89 -10.44 -4.07
N ILE A 109 14.58 -10.80 -2.82
CA ILE A 109 15.27 -10.32 -1.62
C ILE A 109 16.29 -11.38 -1.20
N GLN A 110 17.58 -11.02 -1.22
CA GLN A 110 18.69 -11.90 -0.85
C GLN A 110 19.75 -11.14 -0.04
N PRO A 111 20.29 -11.72 1.06
CA PRO A 111 19.85 -12.97 1.69
C PRO A 111 18.43 -12.85 2.29
N PRO A 112 17.74 -13.96 2.57
CA PRO A 112 16.41 -13.92 3.19
C PRO A 112 16.46 -13.27 4.58
N ILE A 113 15.36 -12.61 4.95
CA ILE A 113 15.18 -11.91 6.23
C ILE A 113 14.19 -12.71 7.07
N GLU A 114 14.58 -13.00 8.31
CA GLU A 114 13.68 -13.62 9.26
C GLU A 114 12.75 -12.54 9.86
N LEU A 115 11.44 -12.71 9.73
CA LEU A 115 10.46 -11.79 10.31
C LEU A 115 10.08 -12.25 11.73
N VAL A 116 10.07 -11.32 12.69
CA VAL A 116 9.63 -11.64 14.05
C VAL A 116 8.14 -11.98 14.07
N ASN A 117 7.82 -13.21 14.47
CA ASN A 117 6.45 -13.65 14.75
C ASN A 117 6.01 -13.20 16.16
N ILE A 118 4.84 -12.57 16.25
CA ILE A 118 4.25 -12.09 17.51
C ILE A 118 3.26 -13.06 18.15
N GLY A 119 3.02 -14.22 17.54
CA GLY A 119 2.12 -15.27 18.01
C GLY A 119 0.63 -15.01 17.72
N ASP A 120 0.31 -14.14 16.75
CA ASP A 120 -1.06 -13.90 16.27
C ASP A 120 -1.15 -14.36 14.82
N ASP A 121 -1.88 -15.46 14.59
CA ASP A 121 -2.01 -16.15 13.30
C ASP A 121 -2.63 -15.28 12.19
N ARG A 122 -3.19 -14.11 12.55
CA ARG A 122 -3.60 -13.10 11.56
C ARG A 122 -2.42 -12.38 10.90
N PHE A 123 -1.18 -12.64 11.31
CA PHE A 123 0.02 -12.00 10.80
C PHE A 123 1.06 -13.05 10.39
N CYS A 124 0.90 -13.61 9.20
CA CYS A 124 1.87 -14.57 8.65
C CYS A 124 3.25 -13.92 8.47
N THR A 125 4.30 -14.66 8.82
CA THR A 125 5.70 -14.23 8.77
C THR A 125 6.55 -15.01 7.77
N ASP A 126 6.00 -16.09 7.24
CA ASP A 126 6.60 -16.91 6.19
C ASP A 126 5.58 -17.20 5.08
N TYR A 127 6.06 -17.46 3.85
CA TYR A 127 5.21 -17.73 2.71
C TYR A 127 4.30 -18.96 2.92
N SER A 128 4.80 -19.98 3.63
CA SER A 128 4.04 -21.19 3.95
C SER A 128 2.92 -20.98 4.97
N GLU A 129 2.97 -19.89 5.74
CA GLU A 129 1.95 -19.49 6.73
C GLU A 129 0.83 -18.64 6.10
N CYS A 130 1.11 -17.95 5.00
CA CYS A 130 0.17 -17.04 4.35
C CYS A 130 -0.87 -17.77 3.48
N ASP A 131 -2.08 -17.22 3.40
CA ASP A 131 -3.12 -17.70 2.48
C ASP A 131 -2.64 -17.58 1.02
N LYS A 132 -2.73 -18.66 0.25
CA LYS A 132 -2.33 -18.66 -1.17
C LYS A 132 -3.09 -17.66 -2.01
N GLU A 133 -4.38 -17.44 -1.73
CA GLU A 133 -5.16 -16.44 -2.45
C GLU A 133 -4.66 -15.01 -2.18
N LEU A 134 -4.06 -14.76 -1.01
CA LEU A 134 -3.44 -13.47 -0.68
C LEU A 134 -2.11 -13.30 -1.41
N MET A 135 -1.33 -14.38 -1.52
CA MET A 135 0.01 -14.34 -2.12
C MET A 135 -0.02 -14.29 -3.65
N GLU A 136 -0.96 -14.97 -4.29
CA GLU A 136 -0.97 -15.14 -5.76
C GLU A 136 -0.91 -13.81 -6.55
N PRO A 137 -1.70 -12.75 -6.24
CA PRO A 137 -1.59 -11.49 -6.96
C PRO A 137 -0.23 -10.80 -6.79
N TRP A 138 0.38 -10.90 -5.60
CA TRP A 138 1.72 -10.38 -5.36
C TRP A 138 2.79 -11.20 -6.09
N ASP A 139 2.64 -12.53 -6.14
CA ASP A 139 3.53 -13.39 -6.91
C ASP A 139 3.49 -13.02 -8.40
N LEU A 140 2.31 -12.77 -8.96
CA LEU A 140 2.14 -12.31 -10.34
C LEU A 140 2.81 -10.95 -10.57
N TYR A 141 2.65 -10.00 -9.64
CA TYR A 141 3.31 -8.70 -9.71
C TYR A 141 4.84 -8.83 -9.76
N PHE A 142 5.43 -9.61 -8.84
CA PHE A 142 6.88 -9.78 -8.76
C PHE A 142 7.45 -10.62 -9.90
N GLN A 143 6.76 -11.68 -10.34
CA GLN A 143 7.12 -12.41 -11.55
C GLN A 143 7.11 -11.51 -12.78
N PHE A 144 6.15 -10.59 -12.88
CA PHE A 144 6.11 -9.60 -13.94
C PHE A 144 7.31 -8.64 -13.87
N LEU A 145 7.65 -8.11 -12.68
CA LEU A 145 8.84 -7.27 -12.51
C LEU A 145 10.14 -7.99 -12.91
N ILE A 146 10.29 -9.28 -12.57
CA ILE A 146 11.44 -10.08 -13.01
C ILE A 146 11.50 -10.15 -14.53
N LYS A 147 10.35 -10.41 -15.19
CA LYS A 147 10.26 -10.53 -16.65
C LYS A 147 10.64 -9.22 -17.36
N ILE A 148 10.27 -8.07 -16.81
CA ILE A 148 10.47 -6.75 -17.42
C ILE A 148 11.69 -5.98 -16.87
N LYS A 149 12.61 -6.67 -16.17
CA LYS A 149 13.69 -6.04 -15.40
C LYS A 149 14.52 -5.04 -16.21
N ASP A 150 14.87 -5.41 -17.43
CA ASP A 150 15.73 -4.66 -18.35
C ASP A 150 14.91 -4.04 -19.51
N GLU A 151 13.59 -3.96 -19.37
CA GLU A 151 12.73 -3.31 -20.36
C GLU A 151 12.72 -1.80 -20.16
N LYS A 152 12.81 -1.07 -21.29
CA LYS A 152 12.69 0.39 -21.27
C LYS A 152 11.26 0.82 -21.02
N TYR A 153 11.11 2.07 -20.57
CA TYR A 153 9.80 2.66 -20.35
C TYR A 153 8.88 2.49 -21.57
N SER A 154 7.71 1.94 -21.30
CA SER A 154 6.60 1.79 -22.24
C SER A 154 5.33 2.09 -21.46
N TYR A 155 4.44 2.91 -22.03
CA TYR A 155 3.16 3.21 -21.40
C TYR A 155 2.38 1.93 -21.10
N SER A 156 2.34 0.97 -22.04
CA SER A 156 1.66 -0.32 -21.86
C SER A 156 2.27 -1.16 -20.73
N ILE A 157 3.60 -1.18 -20.59
CA ILE A 157 4.25 -1.90 -19.49
C ILE A 157 3.96 -1.21 -18.16
N GLN A 158 4.05 0.13 -18.10
CA GLN A 158 3.71 0.88 -16.90
C GLN A 158 2.28 0.61 -16.44
N GLN A 159 1.30 0.60 -17.37
CA GLN A 159 -0.08 0.27 -17.03
C GLN A 159 -0.22 -1.16 -16.48
N GLN A 160 0.54 -2.13 -16.99
CA GLN A 160 0.54 -3.50 -16.46
C GLN A 160 1.19 -3.60 -15.07
N ILE A 161 2.30 -2.88 -14.82
CA ILE A 161 2.91 -2.80 -13.48
C ILE A 161 1.87 -2.31 -12.48
N LEU A 162 1.21 -1.19 -12.79
CA LEU A 162 0.21 -0.58 -11.92
C LEU A 162 -0.97 -1.52 -11.70
N LYS A 163 -1.43 -2.20 -12.76
CA LYS A 163 -2.55 -3.15 -12.66
C LYS A 163 -2.22 -4.28 -11.68
N TYR A 164 -1.08 -4.95 -11.86
CA TYR A 164 -0.68 -6.04 -10.97
C TYR A 164 -0.42 -5.56 -9.54
N ASN A 165 0.13 -4.35 -9.36
CA ASN A 165 0.29 -3.75 -8.04
C ASN A 165 -1.05 -3.52 -7.36
N TRP A 166 -2.03 -2.97 -8.08
CA TRP A 166 -3.38 -2.76 -7.57
C TRP A 166 -4.11 -4.07 -7.29
N ASP A 167 -3.95 -5.11 -8.11
CA ASP A 167 -4.53 -6.42 -7.85
C ASP A 167 -4.00 -7.00 -6.51
N GLY A 168 -2.70 -6.87 -6.25
CA GLY A 168 -2.07 -7.21 -4.95
C GLY A 168 -2.61 -6.37 -3.79
N HIS A 169 -2.58 -5.04 -3.93
CA HIS A 169 -3.05 -4.10 -2.91
C HIS A 169 -4.53 -4.35 -2.56
N MET A 170 -5.40 -4.47 -3.55
CA MET A 170 -6.83 -4.68 -3.32
C MET A 170 -7.13 -6.02 -2.64
N LYS A 171 -6.35 -7.07 -2.93
CA LYS A 171 -6.48 -8.36 -2.23
C LYS A 171 -5.99 -8.26 -0.78
N SER A 172 -4.84 -7.63 -0.54
CA SER A 172 -4.34 -7.31 0.81
C SER A 172 -5.36 -6.54 1.63
N LEU A 173 -5.92 -5.47 1.06
CA LEU A 173 -6.94 -4.63 1.68
C LEU A 173 -8.20 -5.43 2.01
N SER A 174 -8.73 -6.18 1.04
CA SER A 174 -9.96 -6.98 1.20
C SER A 174 -9.85 -8.01 2.32
N ILE A 175 -8.70 -8.69 2.43
CA ILE A 175 -8.45 -9.68 3.50
C ILE A 175 -8.22 -8.98 4.84
N GLY A 176 -7.38 -7.94 4.88
CA GLY A 176 -7.10 -7.18 6.10
C GLY A 176 -8.37 -6.59 6.73
N LEU A 177 -9.29 -6.06 5.90
CA LEU A 177 -10.57 -5.51 6.37
C LEU A 177 -11.42 -6.54 7.12
N LYS A 178 -11.44 -7.79 6.63
CA LYS A 178 -12.17 -8.88 7.28
C LYS A 178 -11.54 -9.25 8.63
N LEU A 179 -10.21 -9.31 8.68
CA LEU A 179 -9.46 -9.78 9.84
C LEU A 179 -9.36 -8.76 10.98
N PHE A 180 -9.41 -7.46 10.66
CA PHE A 180 -9.15 -6.39 11.62
C PHE A 180 -10.36 -5.50 11.92
N ASN A 181 -11.57 -5.94 11.56
CA ASN A 181 -12.79 -5.20 11.87
C ASN A 181 -12.97 -4.97 13.38
N ASP A 182 -12.51 -5.91 14.22
CA ASP A 182 -12.47 -5.78 15.69
C ASP A 182 -11.67 -4.57 16.16
N LYS A 183 -10.61 -4.20 15.44
CA LYS A 183 -9.71 -3.09 15.80
C LYS A 183 -10.31 -1.71 15.53
N LEU A 184 -11.39 -1.62 14.74
CA LEU A 184 -12.12 -0.37 14.56
C LEU A 184 -12.72 0.14 15.88
N ASN A 185 -12.97 -0.74 16.87
CA ASN A 185 -13.50 -0.37 18.18
C ASN A 185 -12.55 0.52 19.00
N TYR A 186 -11.27 0.60 18.63
CA TYR A 186 -10.29 1.50 19.26
C TYR A 186 -10.27 2.91 18.64
N LEU A 187 -11.05 3.15 17.58
CA LEU A 187 -11.10 4.41 16.86
C LEU A 187 -12.32 5.25 17.28
N SER A 188 -12.20 6.57 17.13
CA SER A 188 -13.34 7.47 17.30
C SER A 188 -14.35 7.28 16.16
N LYS A 189 -15.61 7.68 16.35
CA LYS A 189 -16.65 7.56 15.31
C LYS A 189 -16.25 8.26 14.01
N ASN A 190 -15.65 9.44 14.12
CA ASN A 190 -15.20 10.20 12.96
C ASN A 190 -13.99 9.55 12.28
N GLU A 191 -13.09 8.94 13.06
CA GLU A 191 -11.95 8.21 12.51
C GLU A 191 -12.39 6.92 11.82
N ILE A 192 -13.35 6.16 12.36
CA ILE A 192 -13.93 4.99 11.67
C ILE A 192 -14.49 5.39 10.31
N LYS A 193 -15.31 6.45 10.25
CA LYS A 193 -15.88 6.94 8.98
C LYS A 193 -14.78 7.36 7.99
N PHE A 194 -13.75 8.02 8.47
CA PHE A 194 -12.62 8.40 7.62
C PHE A 194 -11.83 7.19 7.14
N SER A 195 -11.53 6.23 8.00
CA SER A 195 -10.84 4.97 7.67
C SER A 195 -11.61 4.17 6.62
N THR A 196 -12.91 3.99 6.80
CA THR A 196 -13.78 3.31 5.82
C THR A 196 -13.86 4.11 4.52
N GLY A 197 -14.02 5.43 4.59
CA GLY A 197 -13.98 6.28 3.40
C GLY A 197 -12.64 6.23 2.65
N PHE A 198 -11.53 6.09 3.37
CA PHE A 198 -10.19 5.99 2.79
C PHE A 198 -10.01 4.66 2.05
N VAL A 199 -10.50 3.56 2.62
CA VAL A 199 -10.58 2.26 1.94
C VAL A 199 -11.35 2.37 0.62
N HIS A 200 -12.50 3.05 0.62
CA HIS A 200 -13.28 3.23 -0.60
C HIS A 200 -12.67 4.27 -1.56
N PHE A 201 -11.87 5.20 -1.07
CA PHE A 201 -11.04 6.02 -1.94
C PHE A 201 -9.99 5.15 -2.66
N VAL A 202 -9.45 4.12 -2.00
CA VAL A 202 -8.55 3.14 -2.64
C VAL A 202 -9.26 2.35 -3.74
N ASP A 203 -10.54 1.98 -3.56
CA ASP A 203 -11.36 1.38 -4.64
C ASP A 203 -11.41 2.30 -5.89
N ILE A 204 -11.48 3.62 -5.70
CA ILE A 204 -11.52 4.59 -6.80
C ILE A 204 -10.18 4.67 -7.52
N ILE A 205 -9.09 4.84 -6.78
CA ILE A 205 -7.77 5.04 -7.37
C ILE A 205 -7.19 3.75 -8.01
N SER A 206 -7.62 2.58 -7.55
CA SER A 206 -7.27 1.32 -8.21
C SER A 206 -7.95 1.18 -9.58
N LEU A 207 -9.23 1.57 -9.72
CA LEU A 207 -9.97 1.51 -10.99
C LEU A 207 -9.43 2.45 -12.09
N ILE A 208 -8.76 3.52 -11.70
CA ILE A 208 -8.09 4.45 -12.63
C ILE A 208 -6.61 4.09 -12.82
N ASN A 209 -6.15 3.00 -12.22
CA ASN A 209 -4.76 2.55 -12.27
C ASN A 209 -3.78 3.64 -11.81
N PHE A 210 -4.11 4.34 -10.71
CA PHE A 210 -3.34 5.49 -10.22
C PHE A 210 -1.90 5.08 -9.87
N ASN A 211 -0.91 5.90 -10.21
CA ASN A 211 0.48 5.58 -9.92
C ASN A 211 0.88 6.06 -8.52
N THR A 212 1.18 5.12 -7.63
CA THR A 212 1.59 5.39 -6.24
C THR A 212 3.08 5.69 -6.09
N ASN A 213 3.71 6.22 -7.14
CA ASN A 213 5.09 6.68 -7.06
C ASN A 213 5.25 7.87 -6.12
N TYR A 214 6.50 8.20 -5.80
CA TYR A 214 6.83 9.26 -4.84
C TYR A 214 6.18 10.61 -5.20
N SER A 215 6.29 11.04 -6.46
CA SER A 215 5.86 12.37 -6.89
C SER A 215 4.35 12.56 -6.95
N GLN A 216 3.59 11.50 -7.25
CA GLN A 216 2.12 11.57 -7.31
C GLN A 216 1.49 11.45 -5.92
N ILE A 217 2.09 10.65 -5.03
CA ILE A 217 1.50 10.33 -3.74
C ILE A 217 1.82 11.37 -2.66
N LEU A 218 2.96 12.06 -2.75
CA LEU A 218 3.38 13.04 -1.75
C LEU A 218 2.34 14.17 -1.57
N PRO A 219 1.80 14.83 -2.62
CA PRO A 219 0.75 15.84 -2.46
C PRO A 219 -0.55 15.29 -1.85
N ILE A 220 -0.86 14.01 -2.07
CA ILE A 220 -2.01 13.35 -1.45
C ILE A 220 -1.80 13.28 0.06
N PHE A 221 -0.65 12.75 0.52
CA PHE A 221 -0.36 12.63 1.95
C PHE A 221 -0.22 13.97 2.66
N ASP A 222 0.33 14.99 2.01
CA ASP A 222 0.36 16.38 2.53
C ASP A 222 -1.05 16.95 2.73
N SER A 223 -2.01 16.48 1.92
CA SER A 223 -3.42 16.87 1.99
C SER A 223 -4.24 16.00 2.94
N LEU A 224 -3.71 14.91 3.50
CA LEU A 224 -4.43 14.08 4.47
C LEU A 224 -4.50 14.74 5.86
N PRO A 225 -5.45 14.32 6.72
CA PRO A 225 -5.55 14.82 8.10
C PRO A 225 -4.21 14.71 8.84
N PRO A 226 -3.69 15.80 9.46
CA PRO A 226 -2.40 15.79 10.17
C PRO A 226 -2.48 15.14 11.57
N ARG A 227 -3.65 14.62 11.95
CA ARG A 227 -3.90 13.87 13.18
C ARG A 227 -5.09 12.92 12.98
N MET A 228 -5.26 11.99 13.92
CA MET A 228 -6.52 11.26 14.04
C MET A 228 -7.71 12.21 14.26
N LEU A 229 -8.84 11.85 13.67
CA LEU A 229 -10.11 12.51 13.91
C LEU A 229 -10.66 12.06 15.27
N THR A 230 -11.34 12.98 15.92
CA THR A 230 -11.93 12.81 17.26
C THR A 230 -13.44 12.95 17.17
N ASN A 231 -14.16 12.49 18.19
CA ASN A 231 -15.61 12.69 18.26
C ASN A 231 -16.03 14.18 18.36
N SER A 232 -15.10 15.08 18.72
CA SER A 232 -15.31 16.52 18.78
C SER A 232 -15.04 17.26 17.47
N ASP A 233 -14.58 16.58 16.42
CA ASP A 233 -14.40 17.18 15.10
C ASP A 233 -15.74 17.37 14.39
N HIS A 234 -15.92 18.53 13.75
CA HIS A 234 -17.16 18.93 13.09
C HIS A 234 -16.91 19.27 11.62
N PRO A 235 -17.14 18.34 10.68
CA PRO A 235 -17.05 18.64 9.25
C PRO A 235 -17.99 19.82 8.87
N PRO A 236 -17.63 20.66 7.90
CA PRO A 236 -16.46 20.54 7.03
C PRO A 236 -15.18 21.21 7.58
N PHE A 237 -15.21 21.77 8.80
CA PHE A 237 -14.11 22.56 9.36
C PHE A 237 -13.47 21.85 10.56
N PHE A 238 -12.27 21.34 10.33
CA PHE A 238 -11.48 20.62 11.33
C PHE A 238 -10.47 21.57 11.95
N LYS A 239 -10.47 21.66 13.29
CA LYS A 239 -9.57 22.55 14.03
C LYS A 239 -8.11 22.19 13.74
N GLY A 240 -7.35 23.19 13.28
CA GLY A 240 -5.92 23.08 12.99
C GLY A 240 -5.58 22.54 11.60
N PHE A 241 -6.56 22.27 10.74
CA PHE A 241 -6.31 21.75 9.40
C PHE A 241 -6.14 22.91 8.40
N THR A 242 -5.27 22.74 7.42
CA THR A 242 -5.18 23.65 6.27
C THR A 242 -6.42 23.54 5.39
N ARG A 243 -6.57 24.45 4.42
CA ARG A 243 -7.68 24.39 3.45
C ARG A 243 -7.69 23.06 2.69
N THR A 244 -6.56 22.62 2.14
CA THR A 244 -6.46 21.36 1.39
C THR A 244 -6.79 20.16 2.28
N GLN A 245 -6.29 20.15 3.52
CA GLN A 245 -6.60 19.11 4.50
C GLN A 245 -8.09 19.02 4.83
N ASN A 246 -8.77 20.16 5.03
CA ASN A 246 -10.22 20.17 5.23
C ASN A 246 -10.96 19.58 4.02
N PHE A 247 -10.66 20.03 2.80
CA PHE A 247 -11.32 19.55 1.58
C PHE A 247 -11.09 18.05 1.33
N TYR A 248 -9.87 17.58 1.52
CA TYR A 248 -9.54 16.17 1.35
C TYR A 248 -10.24 15.32 2.41
N THR A 249 -10.20 15.73 3.68
CA THR A 249 -10.90 15.04 4.78
C THR A 249 -12.40 14.92 4.51
N VAL A 250 -13.05 16.03 4.12
CA VAL A 250 -14.47 16.03 3.75
C VAL A 250 -14.72 15.12 2.55
N SER A 251 -13.82 15.10 1.57
CA SER A 251 -13.98 14.24 0.39
C SER A 251 -13.96 12.76 0.74
N VAL A 252 -13.03 12.34 1.61
CA VAL A 252 -12.96 10.96 2.10
C VAL A 252 -14.22 10.60 2.92
N LEU A 253 -14.70 11.52 3.77
CA LEU A 253 -15.97 11.31 4.49
C LEU A 253 -17.18 11.22 3.54
N SER A 254 -17.23 12.04 2.48
CA SER A 254 -18.28 11.96 1.46
C SER A 254 -18.21 10.67 0.64
N ILE A 255 -17.02 10.08 0.43
CA ILE A 255 -16.89 8.76 -0.18
C ILE A 255 -17.50 7.69 0.73
N ASN A 256 -17.26 7.76 2.05
CA ASN A 256 -17.93 6.87 3.00
C ASN A 256 -19.46 7.01 2.94
N GLU A 257 -19.98 8.24 2.92
CA GLU A 257 -21.43 8.50 2.80
C GLU A 257 -22.01 7.96 1.47
N LEU A 258 -21.28 8.08 0.37
CA LEU A 258 -21.68 7.50 -0.91
C LEU A 258 -21.71 5.97 -0.83
N HIS A 259 -20.69 5.36 -0.22
CA HIS A 259 -20.60 3.91 -0.01
C HIS A 259 -21.75 3.38 0.87
N GLU A 260 -22.15 4.10 1.92
CA GLU A 260 -23.31 3.72 2.76
C GLU A 260 -24.59 3.51 1.91
N ASN A 261 -24.72 4.21 0.78
CA ASN A 261 -25.71 3.91 -0.25
C ASN A 261 -25.16 2.95 -1.32
N GLN A 262 -25.22 1.65 -1.04
CA GLN A 262 -24.67 0.60 -1.91
C GLN A 262 -25.16 0.65 -3.36
N ILE A 263 -26.39 1.08 -3.62
CA ILE A 263 -26.92 1.20 -4.99
C ILE A 263 -26.18 2.30 -5.74
N LEU A 264 -26.08 3.50 -5.13
CA LEU A 264 -25.37 4.63 -5.73
C LEU A 264 -23.87 4.37 -5.85
N TRP A 265 -23.28 3.71 -4.85
CA TRP A 265 -21.88 3.30 -4.87
C TRP A 265 -21.57 2.36 -6.03
N ASN A 266 -22.35 1.29 -6.19
CA ASN A 266 -22.16 0.33 -7.27
C ASN A 266 -22.36 0.98 -8.64
N TYR A 267 -23.35 1.87 -8.77
CA TYR A 267 -23.53 2.64 -10.01
C TYR A 267 -22.32 3.53 -10.30
N PHE A 268 -21.83 4.25 -9.28
CA PHE A 268 -20.66 5.13 -9.40
C PHE A 268 -19.40 4.36 -9.81
N LEU A 269 -19.08 3.24 -9.15
CA LEU A 269 -17.92 2.43 -9.49
C LEU A 269 -18.03 1.80 -10.88
N ASN A 270 -19.22 1.33 -11.26
CA ASN A 270 -19.44 0.80 -12.61
C ASN A 270 -19.26 1.88 -13.67
N LEU A 271 -19.76 3.09 -13.44
CA LEU A 271 -19.55 4.21 -14.34
C LEU A 271 -18.07 4.58 -14.46
N LEU A 272 -17.37 4.65 -13.32
CA LEU A 272 -15.92 4.91 -13.29
C LEU A 272 -15.17 3.84 -14.09
N LYS A 273 -15.42 2.56 -13.82
CA LYS A 273 -14.80 1.42 -14.50
C LYS A 273 -15.02 1.48 -16.01
N THR A 274 -16.25 1.68 -16.47
CA THR A 274 -16.56 1.77 -17.91
C THR A 274 -15.85 2.95 -18.56
N LYS A 275 -15.78 4.10 -17.89
CA LYS A 275 -15.10 5.28 -18.44
C LYS A 275 -13.57 5.12 -18.46
N THR A 276 -12.98 4.41 -17.51
CA THR A 276 -11.52 4.22 -17.42
C THR A 276 -10.98 3.12 -18.33
N GLU A 277 -11.83 2.36 -19.00
CA GLU A 277 -11.45 1.53 -20.15
C GLU A 277 -10.84 2.39 -21.28
N ASN A 278 -11.29 3.64 -21.41
CA ASN A 278 -10.67 4.61 -22.31
C ASN A 278 -9.44 5.24 -21.64
N GLU A 279 -8.26 5.03 -22.22
CA GLU A 279 -6.98 5.51 -21.66
C GLU A 279 -6.92 7.02 -21.50
N LYS A 280 -7.47 7.78 -22.46
CA LYS A 280 -7.47 9.25 -22.37
C LYS A 280 -8.35 9.74 -21.22
N CYS A 281 -9.50 9.10 -21.00
CA CYS A 281 -10.35 9.43 -19.86
C CYS A 281 -9.66 9.06 -18.54
N ARG A 282 -9.05 7.86 -18.47
CA ARG A 282 -8.32 7.42 -17.28
C ARG A 282 -7.19 8.39 -16.92
N ASP A 283 -6.36 8.77 -17.89
CA ASP A 283 -5.27 9.72 -17.69
C ASP A 283 -5.79 11.11 -17.28
N PHE A 284 -6.89 11.56 -17.87
CA PHE A 284 -7.53 12.82 -17.49
C PHE A 284 -8.07 12.79 -16.05
N ILE A 285 -8.74 11.71 -15.64
CA ILE A 285 -9.19 11.54 -14.25
C ILE A 285 -7.99 11.54 -13.29
N ASN A 286 -6.91 10.80 -13.60
CA ASN A 286 -5.69 10.81 -12.80
C ASN A 286 -5.13 12.23 -12.62
N GLN A 287 -5.04 13.01 -13.70
CA GLN A 287 -4.59 14.40 -13.65
C GLN A 287 -5.51 15.28 -12.78
N GLU A 288 -6.82 15.12 -12.90
CA GLU A 288 -7.78 15.89 -12.10
C GLU A 288 -7.74 15.53 -10.61
N ILE A 289 -7.46 14.27 -10.25
CA ILE A 289 -7.22 13.88 -8.86
C ILE A 289 -5.95 14.54 -8.32
N ILE A 290 -4.87 14.59 -9.10
CA ILE A 290 -3.64 15.28 -8.70
C ILE A 290 -3.92 16.79 -8.55
N ASN A 291 -4.65 17.40 -9.49
CA ASN A 291 -5.02 18.82 -9.42
C ASN A 291 -5.88 19.11 -8.19
N PHE A 292 -6.79 18.19 -7.84
CA PHE A 292 -7.63 18.28 -6.64
C PHE A 292 -6.81 18.38 -5.35
N THR A 293 -5.66 17.70 -5.24
CA THR A 293 -4.79 17.82 -4.04
C THR A 293 -4.23 19.22 -3.84
N LYS A 294 -4.02 19.96 -4.93
CA LYS A 294 -3.43 21.31 -4.91
C LYS A 294 -4.49 22.39 -4.80
N TYR A 295 -5.58 22.25 -5.56
CA TYR A 295 -6.60 23.27 -5.75
C TYR A 295 -8.02 22.71 -5.61
N PRO A 296 -8.42 22.18 -4.43
CA PRO A 296 -9.76 21.67 -4.26
C PRO A 296 -10.79 22.81 -4.26
N GLU A 297 -11.83 22.67 -5.08
CA GLU A 297 -12.98 23.60 -5.15
C GLU A 297 -14.28 22.97 -4.62
N SER A 298 -14.39 21.64 -4.65
CA SER A 298 -15.54 20.88 -4.17
C SER A 298 -15.06 19.55 -3.56
N THR A 299 -15.93 18.57 -3.33
CA THR A 299 -15.49 17.24 -2.88
C THR A 299 -15.02 16.41 -4.08
N LEU A 300 -14.14 15.44 -3.83
CA LEU A 300 -13.67 14.53 -4.88
C LEU A 300 -14.83 13.79 -5.56
N VAL A 301 -15.86 13.38 -4.81
CA VAL A 301 -17.08 12.76 -5.36
C VAL A 301 -17.76 13.68 -6.38
N LYS A 302 -17.92 14.98 -6.07
CA LYS A 302 -18.52 15.95 -6.99
C LYS A 302 -17.67 16.16 -8.23
N LEU A 303 -16.35 16.25 -8.06
CA LEU A 303 -15.41 16.34 -9.17
C LEU A 303 -15.54 15.12 -10.10
N LEU A 304 -15.43 13.90 -9.56
CA LEU A 304 -15.51 12.67 -10.34
C LEU A 304 -16.86 12.53 -11.04
N LEU A 305 -17.98 12.81 -10.37
CA LEU A 305 -19.30 12.80 -11.02
C LEU A 305 -19.38 13.79 -12.19
N LYS A 306 -18.83 15.00 -12.05
CA LYS A 306 -18.77 15.98 -13.14
C LYS A 306 -17.97 15.44 -14.33
N LEU A 307 -16.82 14.82 -14.09
CA LEU A 307 -15.95 14.26 -15.12
C LEU A 307 -16.62 13.10 -15.84
N LEU A 308 -17.18 12.15 -15.09
CA LEU A 308 -17.82 10.94 -15.62
C LEU A 308 -19.10 11.22 -16.43
N LEU A 309 -19.75 12.36 -16.19
CA LEU A 309 -20.97 12.74 -16.90
C LEU A 309 -20.73 13.66 -18.11
N ASN A 310 -19.62 14.42 -18.15
CA ASN A 310 -19.46 15.51 -19.14
C ASN A 310 -18.12 15.55 -19.88
N ASN A 311 -17.05 14.99 -19.33
CA ASN A 311 -15.68 15.20 -19.85
C ASN A 311 -14.95 13.90 -20.23
N CYS A 312 -15.61 12.77 -19.98
CA CYS A 312 -15.40 11.46 -20.57
C CYS A 312 -16.78 11.01 -21.08
#